data_AF-A0A086KXJ5-F1
#
_entry.id   AF-A0A086KXJ5-F1
#
_cell.length_a   1.000
_cell.length_b   1.000
_cell.length_c   1.000
_cell.angle_alpha   90.00
_cell.angle_beta   90.00
_cell.angle_gamma   90.00
#
_symmetry.space_group_name_H-M   'P 1'
#
loop_
_entity.id
_entity.type
_entity.pdbx_description
1 polymer ?
#
loop_
_entity_poly.entity_id
_entity_poly.type
_entity_poly.pdbx_seq_one_letter_code
_entity_poly.pdbx_strand_id
1 'polypeptide(L)'
;IETAVSTGAWILLQNCHLSASFLPQLERIVEEFPLRDVHPDFRLLLTSMPSPQFPESVLLNSVKVTNEPPRGLRQNLLRSYLGFDESFLEDHPKPTAWKNMLFALCFFHAMLLERRKFGPLGWNVPYEFSQSDMQISIQQLRHFVGAFDQIPWKTLKYLAAETNYGGRITDPWDRRLINYLIDDIYSPEILEEGFCLSASEGIEVPPATFTLEEYLDFIREMPTEESPEKEHGGMTTKRGSMSIASKMTGAVVFIFYK
;
A
#
# COMPACT_ATOMS: atom_id res chain seq x y z
N ILE A 1 23.66 19.83 13.94
CA ILE A 1 22.49 20.47 14.58
C ILE A 1 22.82 21.90 15.00
N GLU A 2 23.89 22.12 15.76
CA GLU A 2 24.28 23.46 16.24
C GLU A 2 24.39 24.53 15.14
N THR A 3 25.06 24.22 14.03
CA THR A 3 25.15 25.14 12.88
C THR A 3 23.78 25.48 12.28
N ALA A 4 22.85 24.52 12.25
CA ALA A 4 21.51 24.77 11.71
C ALA A 4 20.66 25.64 12.65
N VAL A 5 20.85 25.51 13.96
CA VAL A 5 20.17 26.33 14.98
C VAL A 5 20.49 27.82 14.79
N SER A 6 21.74 28.16 14.45
CA SER A 6 22.13 29.56 14.20
C SER A 6 21.80 30.05 12.79
N THR A 7 21.79 29.17 11.79
CA THR A 7 21.60 29.54 10.38
C THR A 7 20.16 29.42 9.88
N GLY A 8 19.26 28.80 10.65
CA GLY A 8 17.89 28.54 10.21
C GLY A 8 17.73 27.33 9.29
N ALA A 9 18.76 26.51 9.10
CA ALA A 9 18.70 25.37 8.19
C ALA A 9 17.78 24.25 8.70
N TRP A 10 17.22 23.47 7.77
CA TRP A 10 16.36 22.33 8.10
C TRP A 10 17.19 21.05 8.19
N ILE A 11 16.94 20.25 9.23
CA ILE A 11 17.61 18.96 9.45
C ILE A 11 16.55 17.86 9.44
N LEU A 12 16.80 16.81 8.65
CA LEU A 12 16.04 15.56 8.69
C LEU A 12 16.95 14.43 9.21
N LEU A 13 16.61 13.87 10.38
CA LEU A 13 17.23 12.65 10.89
C LEU A 13 16.31 11.46 10.57
N GLN A 14 16.80 10.54 9.75
CA GLN A 14 16.02 9.38 9.32
C GLN A 14 16.33 8.13 10.16
N ASN A 15 15.33 7.31 10.36
CA ASN A 15 15.44 5.99 11.00
C ASN A 15 16.04 6.02 12.41
N CYS A 16 15.63 6.99 13.24
CA CYS A 16 16.20 7.20 14.57
C CYS A 16 16.12 5.98 15.50
N HIS A 17 15.09 5.13 15.35
CA HIS A 17 14.98 3.84 16.04
C HIS A 17 16.18 2.89 15.85
N LEU A 18 16.96 3.03 14.77
CA LEU A 18 18.17 2.22 14.53
C LEU A 18 19.39 2.73 15.32
N SER A 19 19.35 3.94 15.86
CA SER A 19 20.48 4.58 16.55
C SER A 19 20.18 4.80 18.03
N ALA A 20 19.90 3.70 18.74
CA ALA A 20 19.57 3.71 20.17
C ALA A 20 20.58 4.47 21.04
N SER A 21 21.87 4.38 20.71
CA SER A 21 22.95 5.05 21.45
C SER A 21 22.97 6.57 21.27
N PHE A 22 22.42 7.09 20.18
CA PHE A 22 22.36 8.52 19.90
C PHE A 22 21.14 9.19 20.53
N LEU A 23 20.05 8.46 20.75
CA LEU A 23 18.78 9.00 21.26
C LEU A 23 18.92 9.77 22.60
N PRO A 24 19.72 9.34 23.59
CA PRO A 24 19.93 10.13 24.81
C PRO A 24 20.69 11.44 24.57
N GLN A 25 21.56 11.49 23.56
CA GLN A 25 22.25 12.72 23.18
C GLN A 25 21.29 13.68 22.46
N LEU A 26 20.45 13.14 21.58
CA LEU A 26 19.41 13.89 20.89
C LEU A 26 18.43 14.54 21.88
N GLU A 27 18.01 13.80 22.90
CA GLU A 27 17.16 14.30 23.98
C GLU A 27 17.76 15.53 24.65
N ARG A 28 19.02 15.46 25.09
CA ARG A 28 19.72 16.61 25.70
C ARG A 28 19.79 17.81 24.77
N ILE A 29 20.10 17.59 23.49
CA ILE A 29 20.17 18.67 22.50
C ILE A 29 18.82 19.38 22.36
N VAL A 30 17.71 18.63 22.34
CA VAL A 30 16.35 19.17 22.22
C VAL A 30 15.93 19.91 23.48
N GLU A 31 16.23 19.37 24.67
CA GLU A 31 15.94 20.01 25.97
C GLU A 31 16.66 21.35 26.15
N GLU A 32 17.81 21.54 25.50
CA GLU A 32 18.58 22.78 25.57
C GLU A 32 18.08 23.88 24.61
N PHE A 33 17.22 23.56 23.62
CA PHE A 33 16.73 24.57 22.66
C PHE A 33 16.00 25.78 23.29
N PRO A 34 15.15 25.62 24.33
CA PRO A 34 14.51 26.77 24.98
C PRO A 34 15.50 27.76 25.60
N LEU A 35 16.71 27.29 25.95
CA LEU A 35 17.76 28.10 26.57
C LEU A 35 18.69 28.77 25.55
N ARG A 36 18.52 28.49 24.25
CA ARG A 36 19.36 28.98 23.15
C ARG A 36 18.63 30.03 22.32
N ASP A 37 19.41 30.90 21.68
CA ASP A 37 18.92 31.76 20.60
C ASP A 37 18.77 30.91 19.33
N VAL A 38 17.54 30.47 19.07
CA VAL A 38 17.20 29.57 17.95
C VAL A 38 16.64 30.41 16.81
N HIS A 39 17.23 30.27 15.62
CA HIS A 39 16.76 30.96 14.43
C HIS A 39 15.29 30.58 14.11
N PRO A 40 14.40 31.55 13.79
CA PRO A 40 12.97 31.30 13.60
C PRO A 40 12.64 30.29 12.49
N ASP A 41 13.46 30.22 11.45
CA ASP A 41 13.27 29.28 10.34
C ASP A 41 13.83 27.87 10.58
N PHE A 42 14.56 27.65 11.68
CA PHE A 42 15.14 26.34 11.99
C PHE A 42 14.05 25.27 12.16
N ARG A 43 14.24 24.10 11.54
CA ARG A 43 13.37 22.92 11.71
C ARG A 43 14.21 21.67 11.93
N LEU A 44 13.83 20.89 12.95
CA LEU A 44 14.35 19.55 13.19
C LEU A 44 13.23 18.54 12.94
N LEU A 45 13.42 17.69 11.94
CA LEU A 45 12.51 16.61 11.58
C LEU A 45 13.13 15.26 11.92
N LEU A 46 12.36 14.39 12.55
CA LEU A 46 12.79 13.03 12.90
C LEU A 46 11.84 12.01 12.27
N THR A 47 12.39 10.94 11.69
CA THR A 47 11.61 9.76 11.28
C THR A 47 12.00 8.56 12.13
N SER A 48 10.99 7.86 12.67
CA SER A 48 11.23 6.66 13.48
C SER A 48 10.06 5.69 13.42
N MET A 49 10.38 4.39 13.47
CA MET A 49 9.40 3.39 13.90
C MET A 49 9.15 3.54 15.40
N PRO A 50 7.96 3.15 15.91
CA PRO A 50 7.70 3.08 17.34
C PRO A 50 8.78 2.23 18.03
N SER A 51 9.41 2.79 19.07
CA SER A 51 10.46 2.11 19.82
C SER A 51 10.37 2.49 21.30
N PRO A 52 10.48 1.53 22.23
CA PRO A 52 10.49 1.83 23.67
C PRO A 52 11.76 2.57 24.11
N GLN A 53 12.79 2.61 23.27
CA GLN A 53 14.04 3.33 23.54
C GLN A 53 13.98 4.80 23.09
N PHE A 54 12.90 5.21 22.42
CA PHE A 54 12.76 6.59 21.97
C PHE A 54 12.45 7.51 23.16
N PRO A 55 13.17 8.63 23.35
CA PRO A 55 13.05 9.43 24.56
C PRO A 55 11.67 10.07 24.71
N GLU A 56 11.02 9.86 25.85
CA GLU A 56 9.67 10.34 26.11
C GLU A 56 9.57 11.87 26.08
N SER A 57 10.61 12.58 26.54
CA SER A 57 10.66 14.05 26.54
C SER A 57 10.60 14.61 25.11
N VAL A 58 11.34 13.99 24.17
CA VAL A 58 11.36 14.33 22.74
C VAL A 58 9.98 14.05 22.14
N LEU A 59 9.32 12.96 22.54
CA LEU A 59 7.93 12.68 22.13
C LEU A 59 6.98 13.75 22.66
N LEU A 60 7.01 14.08 23.95
CA LEU A 60 6.05 15.00 24.56
C LEU A 60 6.17 16.42 23.99
N ASN A 61 7.39 16.85 23.67
CA ASN A 61 7.68 18.21 23.21
C ASN A 61 7.70 18.37 21.68
N SER A 62 7.22 17.37 20.92
CA SER A 62 7.15 17.43 19.46
C SER A 62 5.74 17.33 18.92
N VAL A 63 5.52 17.91 17.73
CA VAL A 63 4.34 17.64 16.91
C VAL A 63 4.51 16.26 16.27
N LYS A 64 3.50 15.41 16.40
CA LYS A 64 3.52 14.03 15.91
C LYS A 64 2.62 13.94 14.69
N VAL A 65 3.15 13.43 13.60
CA VAL A 65 2.41 13.14 12.37
C VAL A 65 2.60 11.67 12.07
N THR A 66 1.52 10.89 12.07
CA THR A 66 1.62 9.50 11.66
C THR A 66 1.52 9.40 10.14
N ASN A 67 2.55 8.84 9.50
CA ASN A 67 2.46 8.48 8.08
C ASN A 67 1.91 7.06 8.00
N GLU A 68 0.60 6.96 7.91
CA GLU A 68 -0.07 5.69 7.72
C GLU A 68 -0.34 5.46 6.24
N PRO A 69 -0.13 4.24 5.73
CA PRO A 69 -0.54 3.93 4.37
C PRO A 69 -2.05 4.19 4.22
N PRO A 70 -2.50 4.57 3.01
CA PRO A 70 -3.92 4.71 2.70
C PRO A 70 -4.69 3.46 3.15
N ARG A 71 -5.84 3.69 3.78
CA ARG A 71 -6.67 2.64 4.34
C ARG A 71 -7.87 2.39 3.44
N GLY A 72 -8.12 1.12 3.17
CA GLY A 72 -9.28 0.65 2.43
C GLY A 72 -8.91 0.30 1.00
N LEU A 73 -9.62 -0.69 0.46
CA LEU A 73 -9.51 -1.13 -0.93
C LEU A 73 -9.53 0.04 -1.90
N ARG A 74 -10.52 0.92 -1.74
CA ARG A 74 -10.72 2.11 -2.55
C ARG A 74 -9.48 3.00 -2.57
N GLN A 75 -8.92 3.33 -1.41
CA GLN A 75 -7.79 4.26 -1.34
C GLN A 75 -6.50 3.64 -1.88
N ASN A 76 -6.30 2.34 -1.70
CA ASN A 76 -5.17 1.62 -2.29
C ASN A 76 -5.27 1.53 -3.83
N LEU A 77 -6.47 1.28 -4.36
CA LEU A 77 -6.75 1.33 -5.80
C LEU A 77 -6.54 2.74 -6.36
N LEU A 78 -7.10 3.75 -5.71
CA LEU A 78 -6.99 5.15 -6.13
C LEU A 78 -5.52 5.58 -6.16
N ARG A 79 -4.72 5.22 -5.14
CA ARG A 79 -3.26 5.48 -5.15
C ARG A 79 -2.57 4.85 -6.35
N SER A 80 -3.02 3.66 -6.76
CA SER A 80 -2.42 2.95 -7.90
C SER A 80 -2.75 3.67 -9.22
N TYR A 81 -4.03 4.02 -9.42
CA TYR A 81 -4.50 4.69 -10.64
C TYR A 81 -4.06 6.14 -10.77
N LEU A 82 -3.91 6.88 -9.66
CA LEU A 82 -3.31 8.22 -9.67
C LEU A 82 -1.83 8.22 -10.11
N GLY A 83 -1.16 7.06 -10.09
CA GLY A 83 0.20 6.91 -10.58
C GLY A 83 0.30 6.63 -12.08
N PHE A 84 -0.83 6.46 -12.78
CA PHE A 84 -0.88 6.22 -14.22
C PHE A 84 -1.24 7.50 -14.98
N ASP A 85 -0.92 7.52 -16.27
CA ASP A 85 -1.41 8.53 -17.21
C ASP A 85 -2.27 7.86 -18.31
N GLU A 86 -2.99 8.69 -19.07
CA GLU A 86 -3.87 8.21 -20.14
C GLU A 86 -3.10 7.41 -21.20
N SER A 87 -1.88 7.85 -21.52
CA SER A 87 -1.05 7.20 -22.53
C SER A 87 -0.67 5.78 -22.12
N PHE A 88 -0.40 5.54 -20.84
CA PHE A 88 -0.07 4.24 -20.29
C PHE A 88 -1.25 3.26 -20.36
N LEU A 89 -2.48 3.75 -20.19
CA LEU A 89 -3.69 2.94 -20.31
C LEU A 89 -4.03 2.60 -21.77
N GLU A 90 -3.86 3.54 -22.69
CA GLU A 90 -4.26 3.36 -24.10
C GLU A 90 -3.18 2.72 -24.98
N ASP A 91 -1.91 2.92 -24.66
CA ASP A 91 -0.79 2.38 -25.45
C ASP A 91 -0.62 0.89 -25.18
N HIS A 92 -1.42 0.02 -25.81
CA HIS A 92 -1.19 -1.43 -25.77
C HIS A 92 -1.76 -2.13 -27.02
N PRO A 93 -1.08 -3.12 -27.61
CA PRO A 93 -1.58 -3.86 -28.79
C PRO A 93 -2.89 -4.62 -28.53
N LYS A 94 -3.22 -4.86 -27.26
CA LYS A 94 -4.46 -5.52 -26.81
C LYS A 94 -5.10 -4.69 -25.69
N PRO A 95 -5.78 -3.58 -26.01
CA PRO A 95 -6.20 -2.60 -25.01
C PRO A 95 -7.24 -3.16 -24.02
N THR A 96 -8.22 -3.94 -24.49
CA THR A 96 -9.23 -4.56 -23.63
C THR A 96 -8.63 -5.51 -22.60
N ALA A 97 -7.78 -6.45 -23.04
CA ALA A 97 -7.12 -7.37 -22.13
C ALA A 97 -6.17 -6.66 -21.17
N TRP A 98 -5.43 -5.66 -21.66
CA TRP A 98 -4.54 -4.85 -20.85
C TRP A 98 -5.27 -4.12 -19.72
N LYS A 99 -6.31 -3.35 -20.04
CA LYS A 99 -7.05 -2.54 -19.06
C LYS A 99 -7.78 -3.40 -18.04
N ASN A 100 -8.48 -4.46 -18.47
CA ASN A 100 -9.17 -5.37 -17.55
C ASN A 100 -8.19 -6.05 -16.58
N MET A 101 -7.08 -6.59 -17.11
CA MET A 101 -6.11 -7.29 -16.28
C MET A 101 -5.28 -6.35 -15.40
N LEU A 102 -5.02 -5.12 -15.85
CA LEU A 102 -4.36 -4.09 -15.05
C LEU A 102 -5.22 -3.69 -13.86
N PHE A 103 -6.51 -3.43 -14.08
CA PHE A 103 -7.45 -3.12 -12.99
C PHE A 103 -7.51 -4.29 -12.00
N ALA A 104 -7.63 -5.53 -12.51
CA ALA A 104 -7.67 -6.74 -11.71
C ALA A 104 -6.39 -6.93 -10.87
N LEU A 105 -5.21 -6.64 -11.43
CA LEU A 105 -3.92 -6.70 -10.72
C LEU A 105 -3.81 -5.61 -9.64
N CYS A 106 -4.24 -4.38 -9.93
CA CYS A 106 -4.27 -3.30 -8.94
C CYS A 106 -5.26 -3.63 -7.80
N PHE A 107 -6.42 -4.21 -8.12
CA PHE A 107 -7.38 -4.70 -7.15
C PHE A 107 -6.77 -5.80 -6.27
N PHE A 108 -6.09 -6.76 -6.89
CA PHE A 108 -5.38 -7.83 -6.18
C PHE A 108 -4.34 -7.24 -5.22
N HIS A 109 -3.50 -6.31 -5.67
CA HIS A 109 -2.52 -5.64 -4.81
C HIS A 109 -3.19 -4.94 -3.61
N ALA A 110 -4.24 -4.16 -3.86
CA ALA A 110 -4.99 -3.48 -2.82
C ALA A 110 -5.61 -4.48 -1.82
N MET A 111 -6.15 -5.60 -2.30
CA MET A 111 -6.67 -6.67 -1.45
C MET A 111 -5.58 -7.32 -0.58
N LEU A 112 -4.38 -7.58 -1.12
CA LEU A 112 -3.29 -8.14 -0.33
C LEU A 112 -2.87 -7.19 0.81
N LEU A 113 -2.81 -5.88 0.53
CA LEU A 113 -2.52 -4.85 1.53
C LEU A 113 -3.58 -4.80 2.62
N GLU A 114 -4.86 -4.82 2.24
CA GLU A 114 -5.98 -4.79 3.18
C GLU A 114 -6.04 -6.05 4.03
N ARG A 115 -5.77 -7.23 3.46
CA ARG A 115 -5.75 -8.50 4.23
C ARG A 115 -4.78 -8.45 5.40
N ARG A 116 -3.63 -7.77 5.28
CA ARG A 116 -2.65 -7.65 6.38
C ARG A 116 -3.24 -7.03 7.64
N LYS A 117 -4.26 -6.19 7.52
CA LYS A 117 -4.91 -5.55 8.67
C LYS A 117 -5.52 -6.57 9.62
N PHE A 118 -5.96 -7.72 9.11
CA PHE A 118 -6.62 -8.78 9.88
C PHE A 118 -5.64 -9.70 10.62
N GLY A 119 -4.35 -9.35 10.65
CA GLY A 119 -3.33 -10.13 11.36
C GLY A 119 -3.34 -11.60 10.91
N PRO A 120 -3.27 -12.58 11.83
CA PRO A 120 -3.29 -14.01 11.54
C PRO A 120 -4.48 -14.50 10.70
N LEU A 121 -5.62 -13.80 10.72
CA LEU A 121 -6.77 -14.15 9.87
C LEU A 121 -6.53 -13.74 8.41
N GLY A 122 -5.81 -12.65 8.19
CA GLY A 122 -5.42 -12.23 6.85
C GLY A 122 -4.30 -13.10 6.29
N TRP A 123 -3.23 -13.19 7.08
CA TRP A 123 -1.98 -13.90 6.81
C TRP A 123 -1.43 -14.44 8.12
N ASN A 124 -1.01 -15.70 8.16
CA ASN A 124 -0.38 -16.29 9.34
C ASN A 124 0.89 -15.52 9.74
N VAL A 125 1.63 -14.98 8.76
CA VAL A 125 2.84 -14.16 8.96
C VAL A 125 2.62 -12.75 8.39
N PRO A 126 3.07 -11.68 9.07
CA PRO A 126 2.82 -10.30 8.65
C PRO A 126 3.73 -9.85 7.49
N TYR A 127 3.51 -10.39 6.29
CA TYR A 127 4.32 -10.10 5.09
C TYR A 127 4.21 -8.64 4.63
N GLU A 128 5.33 -8.04 4.22
CA GLU A 128 5.36 -6.69 3.64
C GLU A 128 5.30 -6.72 2.11
N PHE A 129 4.08 -6.61 1.56
CA PHE A 129 3.91 -6.34 0.13
C PHE A 129 4.17 -4.86 -0.17
N SER A 130 4.90 -4.62 -1.25
CA SER A 130 5.48 -3.33 -1.57
C SER A 130 5.04 -2.81 -2.93
N GLN A 131 5.24 -1.52 -3.16
CA GLN A 131 4.97 -0.89 -4.47
C GLN A 131 5.84 -1.51 -5.58
N SER A 132 7.06 -1.96 -5.28
CA SER A 132 7.92 -2.63 -6.26
C SER A 132 7.34 -3.95 -6.74
N ASP A 133 6.65 -4.70 -5.87
CA ASP A 133 6.00 -5.98 -6.25
C ASP A 133 4.87 -5.75 -7.24
N MET A 134 4.12 -4.66 -7.05
CA MET A 134 3.10 -4.23 -8.01
C MET A 134 3.71 -3.80 -9.34
N GLN A 135 4.74 -2.95 -9.30
CA GLN A 135 5.36 -2.40 -10.51
C GLN A 135 5.99 -3.48 -11.40
N ILE A 136 6.72 -4.45 -10.82
CA ILE A 136 7.26 -5.56 -11.60
C ILE A 136 6.14 -6.46 -12.17
N SER A 137 5.06 -6.66 -11.41
CA SER A 137 3.90 -7.43 -11.89
C SER A 137 3.20 -6.75 -13.05
N ILE A 138 3.07 -5.42 -13.02
CA ILE A 138 2.50 -4.61 -14.11
C ILE A 138 3.38 -4.69 -15.37
N GLN A 139 4.70 -4.57 -15.21
CA GLN A 139 5.64 -4.67 -16.32
C GLN A 139 5.58 -6.05 -16.99
N GLN A 140 5.56 -7.13 -16.19
CA GLN A 140 5.42 -8.49 -16.69
C GLN A 140 4.05 -8.70 -17.36
N LEU A 141 2.97 -8.22 -16.76
CA LEU A 141 1.63 -8.27 -17.36
C LEU A 141 1.64 -7.64 -18.74
N ARG A 142 2.15 -6.40 -18.85
CA ARG A 142 2.25 -5.67 -20.12
C ARG A 142 3.04 -6.46 -21.17
N HIS A 143 4.20 -6.98 -20.78
CA HIS A 143 5.04 -7.77 -21.69
C HIS A 143 4.33 -9.04 -22.19
N PHE A 144 3.80 -9.86 -21.28
CA PHE A 144 3.21 -11.15 -21.64
C PHE A 144 1.87 -11.04 -22.36
N VAL A 145 1.06 -10.01 -22.09
CA VAL A 145 -0.19 -9.78 -22.84
C VAL A 145 0.12 -9.28 -24.25
N GLY A 146 1.18 -8.46 -24.42
CA GLY A 146 1.58 -7.92 -25.72
C GLY A 146 2.38 -8.90 -26.60
N ALA A 147 3.21 -9.77 -26.01
CA ALA A 147 4.17 -10.59 -26.77
C ALA A 147 3.60 -11.90 -27.33
N PHE A 148 2.48 -12.39 -26.83
CA PHE A 148 1.92 -13.71 -27.20
C PHE A 148 0.52 -13.56 -27.77
N ASP A 149 0.15 -14.33 -28.79
CA ASP A 149 -1.21 -14.31 -29.37
C ASP A 149 -2.28 -14.69 -28.34
N GLN A 150 -2.03 -15.78 -27.60
CA GLN A 150 -2.84 -16.22 -26.49
C GLN A 150 -2.23 -15.79 -25.16
N ILE A 151 -3.06 -15.32 -24.23
CA ILE A 151 -2.61 -14.87 -22.91
C ILE A 151 -2.07 -16.09 -22.13
N PRO A 152 -0.80 -16.07 -21.67
CA PRO A 152 -0.20 -17.20 -20.95
C PRO A 152 -0.60 -17.17 -19.47
N TRP A 153 -1.88 -17.47 -19.19
CA TRP A 153 -2.48 -17.40 -17.85
C TRP A 153 -1.67 -18.09 -16.75
N LYS A 154 -1.20 -19.32 -17.01
CA LYS A 154 -0.38 -20.08 -16.04
C LYS A 154 0.91 -19.34 -15.67
N THR A 155 1.57 -18.74 -16.66
CA THR A 155 2.81 -17.98 -16.47
C THR A 155 2.54 -16.71 -15.68
N LEU A 156 1.48 -15.96 -16.02
CA LEU A 156 1.10 -14.75 -15.30
C LEU A 156 0.74 -15.03 -13.83
N LYS A 157 -0.02 -16.11 -13.57
CA LYS A 157 -0.34 -16.57 -12.21
C LYS A 157 0.92 -16.90 -11.42
N TYR A 158 1.80 -17.71 -12.01
CA TYR A 158 3.06 -18.10 -11.38
C TYR A 158 3.92 -16.87 -11.05
N LEU A 159 4.11 -15.96 -12.01
CA LEU A 159 4.90 -14.76 -11.80
C LEU A 159 4.33 -13.89 -10.68
N ALA A 160 3.01 -13.67 -10.65
CA ALA A 160 2.39 -12.87 -9.59
C ALA A 160 2.45 -13.59 -8.22
N ALA A 161 1.86 -14.78 -8.10
CA ALA A 161 1.64 -15.44 -6.82
C ALA A 161 2.86 -16.20 -6.27
N GLU A 162 3.75 -16.71 -7.12
CA GLU A 162 4.91 -17.50 -6.68
C GLU A 162 6.19 -16.66 -6.66
N THR A 163 6.40 -15.80 -7.66
CA THR A 163 7.64 -15.04 -7.80
C THR A 163 7.57 -13.67 -7.12
N ASN A 164 6.66 -12.80 -7.55
CA ASN A 164 6.66 -11.38 -7.17
C ASN A 164 6.16 -11.19 -5.73
N TYR A 165 4.96 -11.70 -5.44
CA TYR A 165 4.39 -11.65 -4.10
C TYR A 165 4.80 -12.87 -3.27
N GLY A 166 4.83 -14.06 -3.90
CA GLY A 166 5.16 -15.33 -3.26
C GLY A 166 6.58 -15.46 -2.73
N GLY A 167 7.54 -14.72 -3.30
CA GLY A 167 8.94 -14.74 -2.83
C GLY A 167 9.13 -14.32 -1.37
N ARG A 168 8.13 -13.65 -0.77
CA ARG A 168 8.11 -13.28 0.66
C ARG A 168 7.35 -14.26 1.53
N ILE A 169 6.50 -15.11 0.93
CA ILE A 169 5.58 -15.97 1.66
C ILE A 169 6.29 -17.25 2.05
N THR A 170 6.43 -17.44 3.37
CA THR A 170 7.13 -18.55 3.99
C THR A 170 6.19 -19.65 4.50
N ASP A 171 4.95 -19.30 4.85
CA ASP A 171 3.97 -20.23 5.39
C ASP A 171 3.24 -20.98 4.26
N PRO A 172 3.12 -22.32 4.32
CA PRO A 172 2.47 -23.10 3.28
C PRO A 172 0.98 -22.78 3.09
N TRP A 173 0.26 -22.40 4.15
CA TRP A 173 -1.17 -22.06 4.06
C TRP A 173 -1.36 -20.69 3.43
N ASP A 174 -0.52 -19.72 3.79
CA ASP A 174 -0.48 -18.41 3.15
C ASP A 174 -0.10 -18.52 1.65
N ARG A 175 0.81 -19.44 1.30
CA ARG A 175 1.14 -19.72 -0.10
C ARG A 175 -0.02 -20.33 -0.86
N ARG A 176 -0.78 -21.23 -0.23
CA ARG A 176 -2.02 -21.77 -0.82
C ARG A 176 -3.07 -20.67 -1.02
N LEU A 177 -3.20 -19.78 -0.03
CA LEU A 177 -4.13 -18.66 -0.07
C LEU A 177 -3.82 -17.72 -1.24
N ILE A 178 -2.57 -17.26 -1.41
CA ILE A 178 -2.27 -16.32 -2.49
C ILE A 178 -2.51 -16.91 -3.88
N ASN A 179 -2.19 -18.20 -4.07
CA ASN A 179 -2.46 -18.91 -5.32
C ASN A 179 -3.97 -19.01 -5.60
N TYR A 180 -4.75 -19.26 -4.56
CA TYR A 180 -6.20 -19.28 -4.67
C TYR A 180 -6.77 -17.89 -5.01
N LEU A 181 -6.22 -16.83 -4.43
CA LEU A 181 -6.65 -15.45 -4.73
C LEU A 181 -6.30 -15.03 -6.16
N ILE A 182 -5.11 -15.36 -6.67
CA ILE A 182 -4.73 -14.98 -8.05
C ILE A 182 -5.52 -15.77 -9.11
N ASP A 183 -6.01 -16.96 -8.77
CA ASP A 183 -6.78 -17.80 -9.69
C ASP A 183 -8.09 -17.14 -10.14
N ASP A 184 -8.70 -16.32 -9.29
CA ASP A 184 -9.91 -15.56 -9.59
C ASP A 184 -9.63 -14.27 -10.40
N ILE A 185 -8.39 -13.78 -10.37
CA ILE A 185 -7.98 -12.51 -10.98
C ILE A 185 -7.44 -12.74 -12.39
N TYR A 186 -6.58 -13.75 -12.57
CA TYR A 186 -5.99 -14.11 -13.84
C TYR A 186 -6.70 -15.29 -14.47
N SER A 187 -7.95 -15.10 -14.85
CA SER A 187 -8.74 -16.12 -15.52
C SER A 187 -9.33 -15.58 -16.82
N PRO A 188 -9.64 -16.41 -17.82
CA PRO A 188 -10.25 -15.94 -19.07
C PRO A 188 -11.52 -15.11 -18.85
N GLU A 189 -12.28 -15.43 -17.81
CA GLU A 189 -13.53 -14.77 -17.43
C GLU A 189 -13.33 -13.28 -17.08
N ILE A 190 -12.13 -12.84 -16.70
CA ILE A 190 -11.83 -11.40 -16.45
C ILE A 190 -12.00 -10.52 -17.69
N LEU A 191 -12.01 -11.14 -18.87
CA LEU A 191 -12.19 -10.46 -20.15
C LEU A 191 -13.66 -10.35 -20.56
N GLU A 192 -14.56 -11.02 -19.83
CA GLU A 192 -16.00 -10.94 -20.05
C GLU A 192 -16.56 -9.63 -19.47
N GLU A 193 -17.51 -9.02 -20.17
CA GLU A 193 -18.20 -7.83 -19.68
C GLU A 193 -18.98 -8.12 -18.40
N GLY A 194 -18.92 -7.22 -17.42
CA GLY A 194 -19.61 -7.39 -16.14
C GLY A 194 -18.99 -8.44 -15.22
N PHE A 195 -17.73 -8.86 -15.47
CA PHE A 195 -17.08 -9.79 -14.55
C PHE A 195 -16.91 -9.18 -13.15
N CYS A 196 -17.58 -9.74 -12.15
CA CYS A 196 -17.38 -9.37 -10.75
C CYS A 196 -16.03 -9.91 -10.22
N LEU A 197 -15.15 -9.01 -9.78
CA LEU A 197 -13.92 -9.32 -9.04
C LEU A 197 -14.23 -9.81 -7.62
N SER A 198 -15.26 -9.23 -7.01
CA SER A 198 -15.76 -9.62 -5.70
C SER A 198 -17.28 -9.79 -5.75
N ALA A 199 -17.74 -11.03 -5.58
CA ALA A 199 -19.18 -11.31 -5.53
C ALA A 199 -19.83 -10.80 -4.23
N SER A 200 -19.07 -10.68 -3.14
CA SER A 200 -19.61 -10.16 -1.87
C SER A 200 -19.79 -8.64 -1.91
N GLU A 201 -18.88 -7.92 -2.55
CA GLU A 201 -18.92 -6.46 -2.63
C GLU A 201 -19.57 -5.91 -3.91
N GLY A 202 -19.90 -6.77 -4.87
CA GLY A 202 -20.47 -6.37 -6.16
C GLY A 202 -19.52 -5.52 -7.01
N ILE A 203 -18.21 -5.68 -6.82
CA ILE A 203 -17.21 -4.90 -7.57
C ILE A 203 -16.95 -5.59 -8.90
N GLU A 204 -17.38 -4.95 -9.98
CA GLU A 204 -17.14 -5.36 -11.36
C GLU A 204 -15.88 -4.74 -11.93
N VAL A 205 -15.29 -5.40 -12.94
CA VAL A 205 -14.24 -4.80 -13.76
C VAL A 205 -14.85 -3.66 -14.58
N PRO A 206 -14.33 -2.41 -14.48
CA PRO A 206 -14.85 -1.31 -15.27
C PRO A 206 -14.64 -1.57 -16.77
N PRO A 207 -15.55 -1.11 -17.63
CA PRO A 207 -15.42 -1.24 -19.07
C PRO A 207 -14.06 -0.74 -19.58
N ALA A 208 -13.40 -1.51 -20.44
CA ALA A 208 -12.12 -1.12 -21.03
C ALA A 208 -12.19 0.14 -21.92
N THR A 209 -13.41 0.59 -22.25
CA THR A 209 -13.65 1.84 -22.97
C THR A 209 -13.50 3.08 -22.09
N PHE A 210 -13.40 2.92 -20.77
CA PHE A 210 -13.22 4.04 -19.86
C PHE A 210 -11.87 4.73 -20.06
N THR A 211 -11.90 6.05 -19.98
CA THR A 211 -10.74 6.94 -19.81
C THR A 211 -10.17 6.84 -18.40
N LEU A 212 -8.97 7.37 -18.17
CA LEU A 212 -8.38 7.37 -16.82
C LEU A 212 -9.29 8.06 -15.79
N GLU A 213 -9.93 9.19 -16.15
CA GLU A 213 -10.80 9.91 -15.22
C GLU A 213 -12.05 9.09 -14.88
N GLU A 214 -12.65 8.38 -15.86
CA GLU A 214 -13.79 7.49 -15.61
C GLU A 214 -13.40 6.30 -14.72
N TYR A 215 -12.18 5.76 -14.85
CA TYR A 215 -11.65 4.79 -13.89
C TYR A 215 -11.51 5.38 -12.49
N LEU A 216 -11.01 6.62 -12.37
CA LEU A 216 -10.86 7.29 -11.07
C LEU A 216 -12.22 7.56 -10.43
N ASP A 217 -13.21 8.00 -11.20
CA ASP A 217 -14.58 8.22 -10.74
C ASP A 217 -15.23 6.92 -10.27
N PHE A 218 -15.12 5.85 -11.07
CA PHE A 218 -15.57 4.51 -10.67
C PHE A 218 -14.95 4.09 -9.33
N ILE A 219 -13.64 4.28 -9.15
CA ILE A 219 -12.96 3.95 -7.89
C ILE A 219 -13.50 4.83 -6.75
N ARG A 220 -13.71 6.13 -6.96
CA ARG A 220 -14.23 7.04 -5.92
C ARG A 220 -15.62 6.63 -5.43
N GLU A 221 -16.46 6.12 -6.34
CA GLU A 221 -17.83 5.65 -6.09
C GLU A 221 -17.90 4.27 -5.43
N MET A 222 -16.79 3.52 -5.39
CA MET A 222 -16.76 2.23 -4.69
C MET A 222 -17.20 2.37 -3.22
N PRO A 223 -17.91 1.38 -2.65
CA PRO A 223 -18.39 1.42 -1.27
C PRO A 223 -17.26 1.69 -0.27
N THR A 224 -17.43 2.68 0.60
CA THR A 224 -16.53 2.92 1.74
C THR A 224 -16.91 1.97 2.89
N GLU A 225 -15.92 1.35 3.55
CA GLU A 225 -16.09 0.39 4.66
C GLU A 225 -16.67 1.00 5.98
N GLU A 226 -17.41 2.11 5.95
CA GLU A 226 -17.79 2.84 7.18
C GLU A 226 -19.03 2.31 7.92
N SER A 227 -19.66 1.20 7.48
CA SER A 227 -20.81 0.62 8.18
C SER A 227 -20.42 -0.59 9.05
N PRO A 228 -20.77 -0.62 10.36
CA PRO A 228 -20.40 -1.70 11.29
C PRO A 228 -20.97 -3.10 10.93
N GLU A 229 -21.99 -3.17 10.08
CA GLU A 229 -22.46 -4.45 9.51
C GLU A 229 -21.53 -5.01 8.42
N LYS A 230 -20.78 -4.14 7.71
CA LYS A 230 -19.79 -4.53 6.70
C LYS A 230 -18.41 -4.84 7.28
N GLU A 231 -18.10 -4.45 8.52
CA GLU A 231 -16.94 -4.99 9.25
C GLU A 231 -16.99 -6.52 9.40
N HIS A 232 -18.19 -7.11 9.23
CA HIS A 232 -18.43 -8.56 9.26
C HIS A 232 -18.34 -9.24 7.88
N GLY A 233 -18.24 -8.48 6.78
CA GLY A 233 -18.03 -9.00 5.43
C GLY A 233 -16.65 -8.61 4.96
N GLY A 234 -15.62 -9.40 5.28
CA GLY A 234 -14.27 -9.06 4.85
C GLY A 234 -14.10 -9.16 3.34
N MET A 235 -13.09 -8.47 2.82
CA MET A 235 -12.78 -8.43 1.39
C MET A 235 -12.45 -9.82 0.84
N THR A 236 -13.22 -10.22 -0.17
CA THR A 236 -13.11 -11.52 -0.83
C THR A 236 -12.92 -11.34 -2.33
N THR A 237 -12.09 -12.19 -2.95
CA THR A 237 -12.37 -12.62 -4.33
C THR A 237 -13.62 -13.50 -4.31
N LYS A 238 -14.26 -13.78 -5.46
CA LYS A 238 -15.46 -14.64 -5.59
C LYS A 238 -15.47 -15.90 -4.70
N ARG A 239 -14.29 -16.40 -4.33
CA ARG A 239 -14.07 -17.69 -3.71
C ARG A 239 -13.47 -17.61 -2.28
N GLY A 240 -13.04 -16.45 -1.77
CA GLY A 240 -12.25 -16.33 -0.53
C GLY A 240 -12.90 -15.55 0.61
N SER A 241 -13.79 -16.15 1.40
CA SER A 241 -14.47 -15.49 2.54
C SER A 241 -13.64 -15.45 3.83
N MET A 242 -13.50 -14.27 4.44
CA MET A 242 -13.17 -14.13 5.88
C MET A 242 -13.69 -12.80 6.43
N SER A 243 -13.81 -12.71 7.75
CA SER A 243 -14.45 -11.61 8.50
C SER A 243 -13.71 -11.38 9.84
N ILE A 244 -13.84 -10.17 10.39
CA ILE A 244 -13.53 -9.69 11.76
C ILE A 244 -12.38 -8.69 11.84
N ALA A 245 -12.69 -7.57 12.51
CA ALA A 245 -11.92 -6.35 12.73
C ALA A 245 -10.55 -6.48 13.42
N SER A 246 -9.62 -5.55 13.12
CA SER A 246 -8.33 -5.45 13.79
C SER A 246 -7.75 -4.02 13.78
N LYS A 247 -6.99 -3.72 14.84
CA LYS A 247 -6.46 -2.42 15.29
C LYS A 247 -5.16 -2.00 14.57
N MET A 248 -4.97 -0.68 14.57
CA MET A 248 -3.92 0.08 13.88
C MET A 248 -2.51 -0.02 14.50
N THR A 249 -1.48 0.03 13.66
CA THR A 249 -0.11 0.45 13.99
C THR A 249 0.44 1.34 12.86
N GLY A 250 0.95 2.52 13.20
CA GLY A 250 1.48 3.51 12.25
C GLY A 250 2.85 4.05 12.67
N ALA A 251 3.64 4.54 11.70
CA ALA A 251 4.93 5.20 11.93
C ALA A 251 4.73 6.67 12.28
N VAL A 252 5.58 7.25 13.16
CA VAL A 252 5.44 8.62 13.68
C VAL A 252 6.59 9.51 13.17
N VAL A 253 6.24 10.65 12.59
CA VAL A 253 7.12 11.76 12.21
C VAL A 253 7.02 12.81 13.30
N PHE A 254 8.15 13.26 13.81
CA PHE A 254 8.20 14.32 14.82
C PHE A 254 8.65 15.62 14.17
N ILE A 255 7.86 16.69 14.33
CA ILE A 255 8.16 18.04 13.88
C ILE A 255 8.23 18.94 15.11
N PHE A 256 9.37 19.59 15.32
CA PHE A 256 9.50 20.63 16.34
C PHE A 256 9.20 21.99 15.71
N TYR A 257 8.18 22.68 16.22
CA TYR A 257 7.96 24.10 15.98
C TYR A 257 8.18 24.86 17.29
N LYS A 258 8.82 26.02 17.18
CA LYS A 258 8.63 27.11 18.15
C LYS A 258 7.56 28.03 17.57
#